data_AF-A0A4S8S656-F1
#
_entry.id   AF-A0A4S8S656-F1
#
_cell.length_a   1.000
_cell.length_b   1.000
_cell.length_c   1.000
_cell.angle_alpha   90.00
_cell.angle_beta   90.00
_cell.angle_gamma   90.00
#
_symmetry.space_group_name_H-M   'P 1'
#
loop_
_entity.id
_entity.type
_entity.pdbx_description
1 polymer ?
#
loop_
_entity_poly.entity_id
_entity_poly.type
_entity_poly.pdbx_seq_one_letter_code
_entity_poly.pdbx_strand_id
1 'polypeptide(L)'
;MKHCVAVSMRLLISILICLAAIVYHQRLNILPYLSSKNIITTTTSTPQATTNTTMPAAQSTFKGLPVIPPNDPSLTATTTTPRAIRKVFEAIDQAEGAGARVRRSVGTRELKNFTPFLMLDHFTIAPGAGFPDHPHRGQETITYLLSGAVDHEDFAGNAGTIYAGDLQFMTAGRGIVHAEMPAQNPDGSANIGMQLWVDLPAHLKDCEPRYRDLRGSEIPVANSPDKKVNVKVISGRAYGVDSLQELAYTPVWLLDVTVQPGGTFDAPLPHKWNAFIYTLSGSIVLAGPQSSKTIPQYHNAVLEQSGDSIVASVPASAEKESRFILVAGMPLDQPIVQYGPFVQTSTEGIYKAMADYQGYANGFERAENWESEIGKTMVH
;
A
#
# COMPACT_ATOMS: atom_id res chain seq x y z
N MET A 1 14.40 42.95 -52.56
CA MET A 1 12.94 43.06 -52.31
C MET A 1 12.13 41.78 -52.57
N LYS A 2 12.50 40.88 -53.51
CA LYS A 2 11.71 39.66 -53.78
C LYS A 2 11.84 38.53 -52.73
N HIS A 3 12.88 38.52 -51.88
CA HIS A 3 13.03 37.49 -50.84
C HIS A 3 12.32 37.77 -49.51
N CYS A 4 12.04 39.04 -49.19
CA CYS A 4 11.36 39.38 -47.92
C CYS A 4 9.85 39.08 -47.96
N VAL A 5 9.23 39.21 -49.15
CA VAL A 5 7.79 38.92 -49.38
C VAL A 5 7.48 37.43 -49.26
N ALA A 6 8.38 36.54 -49.70
CA ALA A 6 8.16 35.09 -49.66
C ALA A 6 8.20 34.50 -48.24
N VAL A 7 9.00 35.07 -47.34
CA VAL A 7 9.09 34.62 -45.93
C VAL A 7 7.87 35.09 -45.14
N SER A 8 7.39 36.32 -45.39
CA SER A 8 6.18 36.85 -44.76
C SER A 8 4.92 36.06 -45.15
N MET A 9 4.81 35.62 -46.40
CA MET A 9 3.66 34.85 -46.88
C MET A 9 3.60 33.43 -46.31
N ARG A 10 4.76 32.78 -46.06
CA ARG A 10 4.81 31.46 -45.41
C ARG A 10 4.40 31.51 -43.94
N LEU A 11 4.80 32.57 -43.22
CA LEU A 11 4.43 32.75 -41.82
C LEU A 11 2.91 32.98 -41.66
N LEU A 12 2.31 33.77 -42.56
CA LEU A 12 0.86 34.01 -42.58
C LEU A 12 0.05 32.73 -42.84
N ILE A 13 0.51 31.88 -43.77
CA ILE A 13 -0.13 30.59 -44.06
C ILE A 13 -0.05 29.65 -42.85
N SER A 14 1.11 29.58 -42.17
CA SER A 14 1.26 28.76 -40.95
C SER A 14 0.35 29.21 -39.82
N ILE A 15 0.17 30.53 -39.62
CA ILE A 15 -0.75 31.07 -38.61
C ILE A 15 -2.20 30.74 -38.94
N LEU A 16 -2.61 30.87 -40.21
CA LEU A 16 -3.97 30.54 -40.66
C LEU A 16 -4.29 29.05 -40.48
N ILE A 17 -3.33 28.16 -40.76
CA ILE A 17 -3.50 26.71 -40.53
C ILE A 17 -3.65 26.41 -39.04
N CYS A 18 -2.87 27.08 -38.18
CA CYS A 18 -2.94 26.90 -36.73
C CYS A 18 -4.29 27.36 -36.16
N LEU A 19 -4.79 28.51 -36.61
CA LEU A 19 -6.10 29.03 -36.21
C LEU A 19 -7.26 28.13 -36.70
N ALA A 20 -7.17 27.60 -37.93
CA ALA A 20 -8.17 26.67 -38.44
C ALA A 20 -8.19 25.34 -37.65
N ALA A 21 -7.03 24.85 -37.22
CA ALA A 21 -6.93 23.65 -36.38
C ALA A 21 -7.53 23.86 -34.98
N ILE A 22 -7.33 25.04 -34.37
CA ILE A 22 -7.92 25.39 -33.06
C ILE A 22 -9.45 25.46 -33.18
N VAL A 23 -9.98 26.12 -34.22
CA VAL A 23 -11.43 26.20 -34.46
C VAL A 23 -12.04 24.82 -34.71
N TYR A 24 -11.36 23.96 -35.48
CA TYR A 24 -11.82 22.59 -35.73
C TYR A 24 -11.82 21.73 -34.44
N HIS A 25 -10.77 21.84 -33.61
CA HIS A 25 -10.70 21.15 -32.32
C HIS A 25 -11.80 21.60 -31.35
N GLN A 26 -12.07 22.91 -31.27
CA GLN A 26 -13.18 23.43 -30.47
C GLN A 26 -14.55 22.98 -31.00
N ARG A 27 -14.73 22.86 -32.32
CA ARG A 27 -15.99 22.38 -32.92
C ARG A 27 -16.24 20.89 -32.67
N LEU A 28 -15.19 20.07 -32.62
CA LEU A 28 -15.31 18.63 -32.33
C LEU A 28 -15.59 18.33 -30.84
N ASN A 29 -15.14 19.20 -29.93
CA ASN A 29 -15.30 18.97 -28.48
C ASN A 29 -16.59 19.56 -27.88
N ILE A 30 -17.37 20.35 -28.63
CA ILE A 30 -18.60 21.00 -28.12
C ILE A 30 -19.89 20.23 -28.49
N LEU A 31 -19.83 19.26 -29.42
CA LEU A 31 -21.01 18.51 -29.89
C LEU A 31 -21.44 17.26 -29.09
N PRO A 32 -20.67 16.69 -28.14
CA PRO A 32 -21.21 15.63 -27.27
C PRO A 32 -21.93 16.11 -26.00
N TYR A 33 -21.92 17.41 -25.67
CA TYR A 33 -22.43 17.90 -24.38
C TYR A 33 -23.92 18.32 -24.38
N LEU A 34 -24.64 18.14 -25.49
CA LEU A 34 -26.04 18.58 -25.63
C LEU A 34 -27.03 17.47 -26.04
N SER A 35 -26.79 16.22 -25.60
CA SER A 35 -27.80 15.16 -25.75
C SER A 35 -27.84 14.21 -24.57
N SER A 36 -28.47 14.64 -23.46
CA SER A 36 -29.25 13.78 -22.57
C SER A 36 -30.07 14.62 -21.58
N LYS A 37 -31.20 15.14 -22.05
CA LYS A 37 -32.30 15.56 -21.16
C LYS A 37 -33.57 14.85 -21.62
N ASN A 38 -33.81 13.67 -21.05
CA ASN A 38 -35.11 13.02 -21.13
C ASN A 38 -35.81 13.12 -19.77
N ILE A 39 -36.75 14.08 -19.71
CA ILE A 39 -38.14 13.95 -19.26
C ILE A 39 -38.38 12.99 -18.08
N ILE A 40 -38.61 13.56 -16.89
CA ILE A 40 -39.29 12.89 -15.78
C ILE A 40 -40.76 13.31 -15.81
N THR A 41 -41.65 12.39 -16.18
CA THR A 41 -43.10 12.53 -16.08
C THR A 41 -43.51 12.18 -14.64
N THR A 42 -44.10 13.13 -13.93
CA THR A 42 -44.61 12.94 -12.56
C THR A 42 -46.00 12.30 -12.62
N THR A 43 -46.11 11.01 -12.31
CA THR A 43 -47.38 10.38 -11.94
C THR A 43 -47.46 10.26 -10.43
N THR A 44 -48.41 10.98 -9.86
CA THR A 44 -48.82 10.90 -8.45
C THR A 44 -49.53 9.58 -8.18
N SER A 45 -48.94 8.75 -7.33
CA SER A 45 -49.65 7.69 -6.60
C SER A 45 -49.15 7.65 -5.15
N THR A 46 -50.07 7.86 -4.22
CA THR A 46 -49.92 7.54 -2.80
C THR A 46 -50.09 6.03 -2.66
N PRO A 47 -49.30 5.33 -1.80
CA PRO A 47 -49.84 5.05 -0.47
C PRO A 47 -48.82 4.87 0.67
N GLN A 48 -49.34 5.13 1.87
CA GLN A 48 -49.10 4.50 3.17
C GLN A 48 -47.68 4.44 3.76
N ALA A 49 -47.57 5.11 4.91
CA ALA A 49 -46.50 5.05 5.87
C ALA A 49 -46.30 3.64 6.44
N THR A 50 -45.06 3.17 6.39
CA THR A 50 -44.47 2.27 7.38
C THR A 50 -43.17 2.91 7.85
N THR A 51 -43.17 3.35 9.11
CA THR A 51 -42.00 3.94 9.76
C THR A 51 -40.98 2.85 10.08
N ASN A 52 -40.03 2.65 9.18
CA ASN A 52 -38.73 2.08 9.52
C ASN A 52 -37.71 3.23 9.51
N THR A 53 -37.43 3.77 10.69
CA THR A 53 -36.32 4.70 10.92
C THR A 53 -34.99 3.97 10.75
N THR A 54 -34.53 3.85 9.51
CA THR A 54 -33.10 3.70 9.23
C THR A 54 -32.52 5.10 9.15
N MET A 55 -31.73 5.47 10.17
CA MET A 55 -30.84 6.63 10.09
C MET A 55 -30.00 6.51 8.82
N PRO A 56 -29.86 7.56 7.99
CA PRO A 56 -28.91 7.52 6.88
C PRO A 56 -27.51 7.37 7.47
N ALA A 57 -26.82 6.28 7.15
CA ALA A 57 -25.41 6.14 7.47
C ALA A 57 -24.67 7.35 6.87
N ALA A 58 -23.88 8.05 7.68
CA ALA A 58 -23.04 9.14 7.19
C ALA A 58 -22.21 8.61 6.02
N GLN A 59 -22.34 9.21 4.84
CA GLN A 59 -21.51 8.85 3.69
C GLN A 59 -20.06 9.14 4.06
N SER A 60 -19.25 8.08 4.12
CA SER A 60 -17.82 8.21 4.37
C SER A 60 -17.17 9.10 3.31
N THR A 61 -16.29 10.00 3.75
CA THR A 61 -15.46 10.84 2.88
C THR A 61 -14.19 10.11 2.41
N PHE A 62 -14.04 8.83 2.77
CA PHE A 62 -12.90 8.00 2.39
C PHE A 62 -12.91 7.73 0.89
N LYS A 63 -11.77 7.97 0.24
CA LYS A 63 -11.60 7.84 -1.22
C LYS A 63 -11.12 6.46 -1.66
N GLY A 64 -10.72 5.62 -0.71
CA GLY A 64 -10.25 4.27 -1.01
C GLY A 64 -11.37 3.29 -1.31
N LEU A 65 -10.98 2.14 -1.86
CA LEU A 65 -11.91 1.04 -2.07
C LEU A 65 -12.08 0.21 -0.78
N PRO A 66 -13.19 -0.53 -0.63
CA PRO A 66 -13.39 -1.40 0.53
C PRO A 66 -12.26 -2.42 0.70
N VAL A 67 -11.79 -2.61 1.93
CA VAL A 67 -10.74 -3.61 2.23
C VAL A 67 -11.22 -5.03 1.99
N ILE A 68 -12.52 -5.30 2.22
CA ILE A 68 -13.18 -6.54 1.85
C ILE A 68 -13.94 -6.29 0.55
N PRO A 69 -13.50 -6.85 -0.59
CA PRO A 69 -14.21 -6.67 -1.85
C PRO A 69 -15.66 -7.17 -1.76
N PRO A 70 -16.65 -6.30 -2.02
CA PRO A 70 -18.05 -6.71 -1.94
C PRO A 70 -18.36 -7.72 -3.04
N ASN A 71 -19.09 -8.78 -2.68
CA ASN A 71 -19.53 -9.83 -3.60
C ASN A 71 -18.40 -10.59 -4.33
N ASP A 72 -17.19 -10.63 -3.77
CA ASP A 72 -16.14 -11.48 -4.34
C ASP A 72 -16.46 -12.96 -4.06
N PRO A 73 -16.69 -13.78 -5.11
CA PRO A 73 -17.13 -15.17 -4.96
C PRO A 73 -16.09 -16.04 -4.25
N SER A 74 -14.81 -15.68 -4.29
CA SER A 74 -13.73 -16.42 -3.61
C SER A 74 -13.87 -16.35 -2.09
N LEU A 75 -14.46 -15.29 -1.55
CA LEU A 75 -14.60 -15.07 -0.10
C LEU A 75 -15.79 -15.81 0.51
N THR A 76 -16.66 -16.37 -0.33
CA THR A 76 -17.86 -17.14 0.08
C THR A 76 -17.87 -18.55 -0.48
N ALA A 77 -16.79 -18.99 -1.13
CA ALA A 77 -16.71 -20.30 -1.74
C ALA A 77 -16.70 -21.41 -0.67
N THR A 78 -17.51 -22.45 -0.87
CA THR A 78 -17.56 -23.62 0.02
C THR A 78 -16.45 -24.64 -0.24
N THR A 79 -15.82 -24.54 -1.42
CA THR A 79 -14.67 -25.36 -1.83
C THR A 79 -13.62 -24.41 -2.36
N THR A 80 -12.39 -24.51 -1.86
CA THR A 80 -11.29 -23.65 -2.26
C THR A 80 -10.15 -24.45 -2.87
N THR A 81 -9.43 -23.83 -3.79
CA THR A 81 -8.19 -24.33 -4.40
C THR A 81 -7.02 -23.47 -3.90
N PRO A 82 -6.03 -24.07 -3.20
CA PRO A 82 -4.84 -23.35 -2.80
C PRO A 82 -4.09 -22.78 -4.00
N ARG A 83 -3.61 -21.55 -3.92
CA ARG A 83 -2.84 -20.93 -5.00
C ARG A 83 -1.48 -21.60 -5.17
N ALA A 84 -1.04 -21.74 -6.42
CA ALA A 84 0.28 -22.28 -6.72
C ALA A 84 1.39 -21.29 -6.30
N ILE A 85 2.55 -21.83 -5.93
CA ILE A 85 3.73 -21.04 -5.58
C ILE A 85 4.43 -20.62 -6.88
N ARG A 86 4.45 -19.32 -7.17
CA ARG A 86 5.15 -18.74 -8.32
C ARG A 86 6.65 -18.71 -8.12
N LYS A 87 7.08 -18.23 -6.94
CA LYS A 87 8.50 -18.00 -6.64
C LYS A 87 8.75 -18.04 -5.15
N VAL A 88 9.92 -18.53 -4.75
CA VAL A 88 10.42 -18.44 -3.37
C VAL A 88 11.85 -17.94 -3.39
N PHE A 89 12.17 -16.94 -2.58
CA PHE A 89 13.51 -16.39 -2.48
C PHE A 89 13.74 -15.79 -1.09
N GLU A 90 15.00 -15.80 -0.64
CA GLU A 90 15.42 -15.18 0.62
C GLU A 90 15.44 -13.65 0.47
N ALA A 91 14.98 -12.92 1.49
CA ALA A 91 15.13 -11.48 1.56
C ALA A 91 16.60 -11.09 1.80
N ILE A 92 17.04 -10.05 1.10
CA ILE A 92 18.44 -9.63 1.08
C ILE A 92 18.66 -8.63 2.21
N ASP A 93 19.63 -8.89 3.07
CA ASP A 93 20.05 -7.98 4.13
C ASP A 93 20.93 -6.86 3.58
N GLN A 94 20.52 -5.60 3.75
CA GLN A 94 21.22 -4.41 3.26
C GLN A 94 21.11 -3.22 4.23
N ALA A 95 22.00 -2.24 4.07
CA ALA A 95 21.96 -0.98 4.81
C ALA A 95 21.01 0.02 4.14
N GLU A 96 20.29 0.79 4.95
CA GLU A 96 19.39 1.88 4.52
C GLU A 96 19.42 3.01 5.56
N GLY A 97 18.90 4.17 5.18
CA GLY A 97 18.86 5.34 6.05
C GLY A 97 20.24 5.71 6.57
N ALA A 98 20.32 6.02 7.86
CA ALA A 98 21.57 6.27 8.57
C ALA A 98 21.84 5.13 9.56
N GLY A 99 22.59 4.12 9.11
CA GLY A 99 23.04 2.99 9.94
C GLY A 99 22.00 1.88 10.17
N ALA A 100 20.78 2.03 9.67
CA ALA A 100 19.74 1.00 9.80
C ALA A 100 20.01 -0.18 8.86
N ARG A 101 19.55 -1.37 9.25
CA ARG A 101 19.60 -2.57 8.41
C ARG A 101 18.20 -3.05 8.09
N VAL A 102 18.00 -3.51 6.86
CA VAL A 102 16.74 -4.07 6.39
C VAL A 102 16.99 -5.36 5.64
N ARG A 103 16.09 -6.32 5.82
CA ARG A 103 15.96 -7.47 4.93
C ARG A 103 14.88 -7.16 3.90
N ARG A 104 15.28 -6.84 2.67
CA ARG A 104 14.37 -6.45 1.59
C ARG A 104 13.91 -7.67 0.79
N SER A 105 12.60 -7.82 0.62
CA SER A 105 12.03 -8.86 -0.26
C SER A 105 11.47 -8.28 -1.56
N VAL A 106 10.35 -7.55 -1.49
CA VAL A 106 9.82 -6.79 -2.64
C VAL A 106 10.71 -5.55 -2.80
N GLY A 107 11.04 -5.17 -4.03
CA GLY A 107 12.01 -4.10 -4.30
C GLY A 107 13.42 -4.61 -4.63
N THR A 108 13.63 -5.93 -4.65
CA THR A 108 14.91 -6.56 -5.04
C THR A 108 14.95 -6.92 -6.53
N ARG A 109 16.10 -7.39 -7.04
CA ARG A 109 16.18 -7.95 -8.41
C ARG A 109 15.28 -9.18 -8.60
N GLU A 110 15.05 -9.93 -7.53
CA GLU A 110 14.18 -11.12 -7.58
C GLU A 110 12.71 -10.74 -7.77
N LEU A 111 12.30 -9.58 -7.27
CA LEU A 111 10.93 -9.07 -7.37
C LEU A 111 10.94 -7.53 -7.27
N LYS A 112 11.24 -6.87 -8.39
CA LYS A 112 11.47 -5.40 -8.43
C LYS A 112 10.29 -4.60 -7.91
N ASN A 113 9.08 -5.04 -8.25
CA ASN A 113 7.81 -4.65 -7.65
C ASN A 113 6.82 -5.78 -7.89
N PHE A 114 5.68 -5.75 -7.19
CA PHE A 114 4.61 -6.71 -7.33
C PHE A 114 3.27 -6.02 -7.05
N THR A 115 2.74 -5.32 -8.05
CA THR A 115 1.59 -4.41 -7.92
C THR A 115 0.47 -4.97 -7.03
N PRO A 116 -0.01 -4.22 -6.04
CA PRO A 116 0.32 -2.81 -5.75
C PRO A 116 1.58 -2.63 -4.90
N PHE A 117 2.32 -3.69 -4.55
CA PHE A 117 3.45 -3.63 -3.64
C PHE A 117 4.72 -3.16 -4.33
N LEU A 118 5.35 -2.13 -3.75
CA LEU A 118 6.56 -1.51 -4.29
C LEU A 118 7.81 -1.99 -3.55
N MET A 119 7.69 -2.19 -2.24
CA MET A 119 8.78 -2.57 -1.36
C MET A 119 8.23 -3.28 -0.13
N LEU A 120 9.00 -4.25 0.39
CA LEU A 120 8.79 -4.80 1.72
C LEU A 120 10.14 -4.98 2.38
N ASP A 121 10.32 -4.27 3.49
CA ASP A 121 11.50 -4.35 4.34
C ASP A 121 11.13 -4.92 5.70
N HIS A 122 11.90 -5.89 6.18
CA HIS A 122 11.95 -6.30 7.58
C HIS A 122 13.15 -5.61 8.22
N PHE A 123 12.91 -4.53 8.96
CA PHE A 123 13.96 -3.67 9.48
C PHE A 123 14.43 -4.09 10.87
N THR A 124 15.70 -3.81 11.14
CA THR A 124 16.31 -3.85 12.48
C THR A 124 17.10 -2.57 12.65
N ILE A 125 16.64 -1.72 13.58
CA ILE A 125 17.22 -0.41 13.83
C ILE A 125 17.90 -0.44 15.20
N ALA A 126 19.23 -0.53 15.17
CA ALA A 126 20.04 -0.49 16.38
C ALA A 126 20.00 0.93 17.01
N PRO A 127 20.33 1.07 18.31
CA PRO A 127 20.53 2.38 18.91
C PRO A 127 21.53 3.22 18.10
N GLY A 128 21.21 4.50 17.87
CA GLY A 128 22.04 5.41 17.06
C GLY A 128 21.96 5.19 15.55
N ALA A 129 20.99 4.40 15.08
CA ALA A 129 20.61 4.29 13.67
C ALA A 129 19.19 4.83 13.45
N GLY A 130 18.77 5.02 12.20
CA GLY A 130 17.38 5.39 11.89
C GLY A 130 17.18 5.86 10.46
N PHE A 131 16.01 6.46 10.22
CA PHE A 131 15.65 7.07 8.95
C PHE A 131 15.39 8.55 9.18
N PRO A 132 16.43 9.41 9.11
CA PRO A 132 16.26 10.86 9.25
C PRO A 132 15.43 11.44 8.10
N ASP A 133 15.22 12.74 8.11
CA ASP A 133 14.39 13.49 7.17
C ASP A 133 14.54 13.04 5.72
N HIS A 134 13.47 12.47 5.18
CA HIS A 134 13.42 11.99 3.81
C HIS A 134 12.02 12.16 3.19
N PRO A 135 11.93 12.37 1.88
CA PRO A 135 10.64 12.60 1.23
C PRO A 135 9.96 11.29 0.80
N HIS A 136 8.66 11.35 0.51
CA HIS A 136 7.89 10.36 -0.27
C HIS A 136 6.85 11.06 -1.16
N ARG A 137 6.49 10.47 -2.31
CA ARG A 137 5.37 10.95 -3.16
C ARG A 137 4.78 9.85 -4.04
N GLY A 138 3.46 9.68 -3.94
CA GLY A 138 2.68 8.81 -4.84
C GLY A 138 2.45 7.38 -4.33
N GLN A 139 2.75 7.10 -3.06
CA GLN A 139 2.58 5.81 -2.41
C GLN A 139 1.99 5.95 -1.00
N GLU A 140 1.61 4.83 -0.41
CA GLU A 140 1.36 4.67 1.02
C GLU A 140 2.52 3.87 1.63
N THR A 141 2.95 4.23 2.83
CA THR A 141 3.86 3.43 3.65
C THR A 141 3.08 2.86 4.84
N ILE A 142 3.26 1.57 5.10
CA ILE A 142 2.65 0.86 6.22
C ILE A 142 3.77 0.35 7.10
N THR A 143 3.98 1.02 8.23
CA THR A 143 4.97 0.62 9.23
C THR A 143 4.26 -0.24 10.28
N TYR A 144 4.75 -1.46 10.51
CA TYR A 144 4.25 -2.40 11.52
C TYR A 144 5.36 -2.79 12.49
N LEU A 145 5.25 -2.41 13.76
CA LEU A 145 6.32 -2.66 14.71
C LEU A 145 6.16 -4.01 15.42
N LEU A 146 7.20 -4.83 15.38
CA LEU A 146 7.22 -6.17 15.96
C LEU A 146 7.82 -6.17 17.38
N SER A 147 8.81 -5.31 17.64
CA SER A 147 9.47 -5.15 18.93
C SER A 147 10.02 -3.73 19.11
N GLY A 148 9.93 -3.22 20.33
CA GLY A 148 10.42 -1.89 20.72
C GLY A 148 9.46 -0.75 20.38
N ALA A 149 9.99 0.42 20.00
CA ALA A 149 9.26 1.61 19.58
C ALA A 149 10.00 2.41 18.49
N VAL A 150 9.24 3.08 17.62
CA VAL A 150 9.75 4.03 16.61
C VAL A 150 8.97 5.32 16.72
N ASP A 151 9.68 6.43 16.89
CA ASP A 151 9.13 7.78 16.83
C ASP A 151 9.08 8.24 15.37
N HIS A 152 8.03 8.97 15.02
CA HIS A 152 7.89 9.59 13.71
C HIS A 152 7.53 11.06 13.85
N GLU A 153 7.97 11.86 12.89
CA GLU A 153 7.72 13.31 12.82
C GLU A 153 7.69 13.74 11.35
N ASP A 154 6.74 14.60 10.97
CA ASP A 154 6.64 15.14 9.62
C ASP A 154 6.60 16.67 9.55
N PHE A 155 6.80 17.19 8.34
CA PHE A 155 6.75 18.62 8.03
C PHE A 155 5.36 19.28 8.11
N ALA A 156 4.31 18.48 8.36
CA ALA A 156 2.94 18.94 8.52
C ALA A 156 2.59 19.12 10.00
N GLY A 157 3.50 18.73 10.90
CA GLY A 157 3.37 18.80 12.36
C GLY A 157 2.78 17.54 12.98
N ASN A 158 2.61 16.45 12.23
CA ASN A 158 2.22 15.16 12.79
C ASN A 158 3.45 14.50 13.42
N ALA A 159 3.28 14.01 14.65
CA ALA A 159 4.32 13.26 15.34
C ALA A 159 3.69 12.25 16.30
N GLY A 160 4.44 11.21 16.63
CA GLY A 160 3.98 10.17 17.54
C GLY A 160 4.97 9.03 17.68
N THR A 161 4.59 8.05 18.50
CA THR A 161 5.36 6.82 18.72
C THR A 161 4.51 5.61 18.32
N ILE A 162 5.09 4.78 17.47
CA ILE A 162 4.59 3.46 17.08
C ILE A 162 5.22 2.46 18.06
N TYR A 163 4.41 1.84 18.92
CA TYR A 163 4.90 0.81 19.85
C TYR A 163 4.79 -0.60 19.26
N ALA A 164 5.44 -1.58 19.89
CA ALA A 164 5.32 -2.98 19.48
C ALA A 164 3.84 -3.42 19.38
N GLY A 165 3.45 -3.90 18.21
CA GLY A 165 2.09 -4.29 17.88
C GLY A 165 1.28 -3.20 17.17
N ASP A 166 1.70 -1.94 17.23
CA ASP A 166 1.06 -0.81 16.55
C ASP A 166 1.45 -0.76 15.08
N LEU A 167 0.61 -0.07 14.31
CA LEU A 167 0.85 0.28 12.92
C LEU A 167 0.63 1.76 12.67
N GLN A 168 1.32 2.24 11.64
CA GLN A 168 1.03 3.49 10.99
C GLN A 168 0.78 3.25 9.51
N PHE A 169 -0.35 3.75 9.01
CA PHE A 169 -0.65 3.84 7.58
C PHE A 169 -0.49 5.29 7.16
N MET A 170 0.58 5.62 6.45
CA MET A 170 0.86 6.95 5.94
C MET A 170 0.61 7.00 4.44
N THR A 171 -0.36 7.77 4.00
CA THR A 171 -0.55 8.14 2.59
C THR A 171 0.34 9.34 2.29
N ALA A 172 1.36 9.19 1.44
CA ALA A 172 2.25 10.29 1.07
C ALA A 172 1.62 11.25 0.05
N GLY A 173 0.77 10.72 -0.86
CA GLY A 173 0.05 11.53 -1.85
C GLY A 173 0.98 12.48 -2.62
N ARG A 174 0.60 13.76 -2.70
CA ARG A 174 1.35 14.84 -3.37
C ARG A 174 2.70 15.17 -2.75
N GLY A 175 3.06 14.62 -1.59
CA GLY A 175 4.38 14.81 -1.01
C GLY A 175 4.34 14.89 0.51
N ILE A 176 5.29 14.20 1.14
CA ILE A 176 5.58 14.32 2.57
C ILE A 176 7.08 14.29 2.79
N VAL A 177 7.59 15.03 3.77
CA VAL A 177 8.94 14.86 4.32
C VAL A 177 8.77 14.49 5.78
N HIS A 178 9.41 13.39 6.19
CA HIS A 178 9.29 12.85 7.54
C HIS A 178 10.57 12.14 8.00
N ALA A 179 10.65 11.88 9.30
CA ALA A 179 11.68 11.06 9.92
C ALA A 179 11.04 9.90 10.70
N GLU A 180 11.73 8.77 10.77
CA GLU A 180 11.36 7.57 11.53
C GLU A 180 12.59 7.11 12.33
N MET A 181 12.61 7.42 13.62
CA MET A 181 13.76 7.22 14.51
C MET A 181 13.43 6.22 15.62
N PRO A 182 14.33 5.28 15.95
CA PRO A 182 14.07 4.29 17.00
C PRO A 182 14.04 4.95 18.38
N ALA A 183 13.06 4.58 19.20
CA ALA A 183 13.15 4.84 20.62
C ALA A 183 14.28 3.98 21.24
N GLN A 184 14.92 4.47 22.31
CA GLN A 184 15.90 3.68 23.04
C GLN A 184 15.22 2.63 23.92
N ASN A 185 15.50 1.34 23.64
CA ASN A 185 15.07 0.26 24.50
C ASN A 185 15.92 0.22 25.78
N PRO A 186 15.34 -0.02 26.98
CA PRO A 186 16.09 -0.02 28.24
C PRO A 186 17.24 -1.03 28.32
N ASP A 187 17.15 -2.11 27.56
CA ASP A 187 18.17 -3.17 27.47
C ASP A 187 19.18 -2.96 26.33
N GLY A 188 19.08 -1.85 25.59
CA GLY A 188 19.92 -1.55 24.44
C GLY A 188 19.63 -2.39 23.20
N SER A 189 18.53 -3.16 23.18
CA SER A 189 18.15 -3.96 22.03
C SER A 189 17.69 -3.10 20.85
N ALA A 190 17.80 -3.66 19.64
CA ALA A 190 17.33 -3.02 18.42
C ALA A 190 15.79 -3.06 18.31
N ASN A 191 15.24 -2.06 17.63
CA ASN A 191 13.83 -2.03 17.26
C ASN A 191 13.61 -2.83 15.97
N ILE A 192 12.58 -3.66 15.95
CA ILE A 192 12.33 -4.61 14.85
C ILE A 192 10.92 -4.37 14.33
N GLY A 193 10.76 -4.28 13.01
CA GLY A 193 9.47 -4.05 12.38
C GLY A 193 9.49 -4.32 10.89
N MET A 194 8.37 -4.03 10.26
CA MET A 194 8.15 -4.18 8.83
C MET A 194 7.75 -2.84 8.24
N GLN A 195 8.21 -2.54 7.03
CA GLN A 195 7.70 -1.42 6.24
C GLN A 195 7.28 -1.92 4.86
N LEU A 196 6.00 -1.77 4.55
CA LEU A 196 5.40 -2.12 3.26
C LEU A 196 5.06 -0.84 2.51
N TRP A 197 5.53 -0.72 1.27
CA TRP A 197 5.10 0.37 0.38
C TRP A 197 4.03 -0.14 -0.59
N VAL A 198 2.93 0.58 -0.66
CA VAL A 198 1.77 0.29 -1.51
C VAL A 198 1.57 1.44 -2.48
N ASP A 199 1.51 1.12 -3.78
CA ASP A 199 1.29 2.12 -4.82
C ASP A 199 -0.12 2.74 -4.69
N LEU A 200 -0.21 4.05 -4.92
CA LEU A 200 -1.49 4.73 -5.03
C LEU A 200 -2.04 4.61 -6.46
N PRO A 201 -3.37 4.49 -6.63
CA PRO A 201 -4.00 4.61 -7.94
C PRO A 201 -3.63 5.96 -8.56
N ALA A 202 -3.45 6.01 -9.88
CA ALA A 202 -3.01 7.21 -10.59
C ALA A 202 -3.80 8.48 -10.21
N HIS A 203 -5.12 8.36 -10.04
CA HIS A 203 -6.01 9.46 -9.68
C HIS A 203 -5.91 9.92 -8.20
N LEU A 204 -5.20 9.19 -7.35
CA LEU A 204 -4.94 9.52 -5.94
C LEU A 204 -3.48 9.86 -5.67
N LYS A 205 -2.57 9.76 -6.66
CA LYS A 205 -1.15 10.08 -6.46
C LYS A 205 -0.89 11.52 -6.02
N ASP A 206 -1.81 12.45 -6.33
CA ASP A 206 -1.74 13.86 -5.93
C ASP A 206 -2.71 14.22 -4.80
N CYS A 207 -3.23 13.24 -4.05
CA CYS A 207 -4.07 13.53 -2.88
C CYS A 207 -3.27 14.18 -1.74
N GLU A 208 -3.95 14.84 -0.82
CA GLU A 208 -3.30 15.35 0.40
C GLU A 208 -2.74 14.20 1.25
N PRO A 209 -1.57 14.37 1.90
CA PRO A 209 -1.04 13.37 2.81
C PRO A 209 -2.00 13.06 3.96
N ARG A 210 -1.98 11.83 4.45
CA ARG A 210 -2.87 11.36 5.53
C ARG A 210 -2.18 10.34 6.40
N TYR A 211 -2.41 10.41 7.71
CA TYR A 211 -2.07 9.34 8.65
C TYR A 211 -3.31 8.59 9.12
N ARG A 212 -3.16 7.28 9.31
CA ARG A 212 -4.06 6.45 10.08
C ARG A 212 -3.23 5.53 10.97
N ASP A 213 -3.06 5.95 12.22
CA ASP A 213 -2.46 5.10 13.26
C ASP A 213 -3.46 4.02 13.69
N LEU A 214 -2.94 2.84 13.99
CA LEU A 214 -3.71 1.70 14.47
C LEU A 214 -2.98 1.08 15.66
N ARG A 215 -3.56 1.19 16.85
CA ARG A 215 -2.97 0.58 18.05
C ARG A 215 -3.13 -0.93 18.01
N GLY A 216 -2.12 -1.65 18.49
CA GLY A 216 -2.13 -3.10 18.53
C GLY A 216 -3.32 -3.68 19.29
N SER A 217 -3.81 -2.95 20.30
CA SER A 217 -5.01 -3.32 21.08
C SER A 217 -6.33 -3.18 20.32
N GLU A 218 -6.36 -2.43 19.22
CA GLU A 218 -7.54 -2.26 18.37
C GLU A 218 -7.64 -3.34 17.29
N ILE A 219 -6.55 -4.08 17.04
CA ILE A 219 -6.48 -5.08 15.97
C ILE A 219 -7.33 -6.30 16.34
N PRO A 220 -8.36 -6.64 15.55
CA PRO A 220 -9.13 -7.85 15.76
C PRO A 220 -8.27 -9.11 15.65
N VAL A 221 -8.50 -10.07 16.53
CA VAL A 221 -7.78 -11.36 16.56
C VAL A 221 -8.71 -12.49 16.19
N ALA A 222 -8.33 -13.26 15.19
CA ALA A 222 -9.01 -14.48 14.76
C ALA A 222 -8.21 -15.72 15.17
N ASN A 223 -8.90 -16.84 15.40
CA ASN A 223 -8.23 -18.10 15.70
C ASN A 223 -8.87 -19.23 14.89
N SER A 224 -8.06 -20.22 14.49
CA SER A 224 -8.60 -21.47 13.94
C SER A 224 -9.53 -22.16 14.95
N PRO A 225 -10.46 -23.02 14.50
CA PRO A 225 -11.35 -23.74 15.41
C PRO A 225 -10.61 -24.56 16.48
N ASP A 226 -9.47 -25.15 16.12
CA ASP A 226 -8.61 -25.94 17.01
C ASP A 226 -7.61 -25.10 17.84
N LYS A 227 -7.64 -23.77 17.71
CA LYS A 227 -6.76 -22.80 18.39
C LYS A 227 -5.26 -22.97 18.13
N LYS A 228 -4.88 -23.71 17.10
CA LYS A 228 -3.47 -23.84 16.68
C LYS A 228 -2.99 -22.71 15.78
N VAL A 229 -3.90 -21.89 15.28
CA VAL A 229 -3.58 -20.70 14.49
C VAL A 229 -4.16 -19.48 15.17
N ASN A 230 -3.30 -18.47 15.35
CA ASN A 230 -3.67 -17.13 15.78
C ASN A 230 -3.39 -16.14 14.65
N VAL A 231 -4.34 -15.26 14.36
CA VAL A 231 -4.22 -14.26 13.31
C VAL A 231 -4.57 -12.88 13.87
N LYS A 232 -3.63 -11.94 13.80
CA LYS A 232 -3.94 -10.51 13.92
C LYS A 232 -4.43 -10.01 12.57
N VAL A 233 -5.72 -9.66 12.50
CA VAL A 233 -6.38 -9.22 11.26
C VAL A 233 -6.16 -7.71 11.09
N ILE A 234 -4.93 -7.32 10.77
CA ILE A 234 -4.53 -5.91 10.62
C ILE A 234 -5.37 -5.24 9.53
N SER A 235 -5.42 -5.87 8.35
CA SER A 235 -6.23 -5.42 7.23
C SER A 235 -6.71 -6.66 6.45
N GLY A 236 -8.01 -6.78 6.18
CA GLY A 236 -8.60 -7.93 5.50
C GLY A 236 -9.47 -8.80 6.42
N ARG A 237 -9.50 -10.11 6.16
CA ARG A 237 -10.38 -11.06 6.87
C ARG A 237 -9.67 -12.39 7.15
N ALA A 238 -9.93 -12.98 8.31
CA ALA A 238 -9.56 -14.36 8.63
C ALA A 238 -10.57 -15.00 9.57
N TYR A 239 -10.91 -16.28 9.34
CA TYR A 239 -11.82 -17.06 10.20
C TYR A 239 -13.12 -16.33 10.60
N GLY A 240 -13.71 -15.59 9.66
CA GLY A 240 -14.95 -14.84 9.87
C GLY A 240 -14.81 -13.51 10.63
N VAL A 241 -13.58 -13.09 10.97
CA VAL A 241 -13.28 -11.82 11.61
C VAL A 241 -12.73 -10.84 10.57
N ASP A 242 -13.31 -9.65 10.53
CA ASP A 242 -12.89 -8.55 9.65
C ASP A 242 -11.99 -7.57 10.40
N SER A 243 -11.06 -6.95 9.67
CA SER A 243 -10.30 -5.81 10.16
C SER A 243 -11.17 -4.57 10.32
N LEU A 244 -10.58 -3.54 10.93
CA LEU A 244 -11.07 -2.17 10.78
C LEU A 244 -11.06 -1.76 9.29
N GLN A 245 -11.91 -0.79 8.97
CA GLN A 245 -12.11 -0.27 7.62
C GLN A 245 -11.31 1.02 7.41
N GLU A 246 -11.18 1.43 6.15
CA GLU A 246 -10.66 2.76 5.76
C GLU A 246 -9.22 3.05 6.21
N LEU A 247 -8.37 2.02 6.25
CA LEU A 247 -6.96 2.12 6.64
C LEU A 247 -6.08 2.70 5.51
N ALA A 248 -6.20 2.13 4.30
CA ALA A 248 -5.37 2.45 3.13
C ALA A 248 -6.24 2.65 1.88
N TYR A 249 -5.86 3.57 0.99
CA TYR A 249 -6.63 3.85 -0.23
C TYR A 249 -6.61 2.71 -1.24
N THR A 250 -5.47 2.05 -1.40
CA THR A 250 -5.37 0.82 -2.16
C THR A 250 -5.73 -0.37 -1.27
N PRO A 251 -6.73 -1.20 -1.62
CA PRO A 251 -7.07 -2.37 -0.82
C PRO A 251 -5.88 -3.31 -0.66
N VAL A 252 -5.48 -3.50 0.59
CA VAL A 252 -4.41 -4.39 1.02
C VAL A 252 -4.91 -5.25 2.17
N TRP A 253 -4.66 -6.53 2.09
CA TRP A 253 -4.74 -7.45 3.20
C TRP A 253 -3.34 -7.62 3.76
N LEU A 254 -3.23 -7.46 5.07
CA LEU A 254 -2.03 -7.71 5.86
C LEU A 254 -2.50 -8.50 7.07
N LEU A 255 -2.08 -9.75 7.18
CA LEU A 255 -2.38 -10.61 8.32
C LEU A 255 -1.06 -11.03 8.96
N ASP A 256 -0.95 -10.91 10.28
CA ASP A 256 0.15 -11.48 11.06
C ASP A 256 -0.31 -12.79 11.70
N VAL A 257 0.29 -13.89 11.25
CA VAL A 257 -0.18 -15.26 11.50
C VAL A 257 0.87 -16.01 12.30
N THR A 258 0.45 -16.60 13.41
CA THR A 258 1.25 -17.56 14.19
C THR A 258 0.59 -18.93 14.14
N VAL A 259 1.37 -19.95 13.77
CA VAL A 259 0.91 -21.34 13.62
C VAL A 259 1.72 -22.24 14.55
N GLN A 260 1.02 -22.90 15.47
CA GLN A 260 1.58 -23.90 16.38
C GLN A 260 1.93 -25.20 15.65
N PRO A 261 2.85 -26.04 16.18
CA PRO A 261 3.08 -27.38 15.65
C PRO A 261 1.79 -28.19 15.45
N GLY A 262 1.63 -28.73 14.24
CA GLY A 262 0.45 -29.47 13.81
C GLY A 262 -0.78 -28.60 13.54
N GLY A 263 -0.61 -27.28 13.46
CA GLY A 263 -1.61 -26.33 13.01
C GLY A 263 -1.55 -26.08 11.50
N THR A 264 -2.69 -25.69 10.93
CA THR A 264 -2.83 -25.33 9.52
C THR A 264 -3.60 -24.03 9.44
N PHE A 265 -2.96 -22.99 8.89
CA PHE A 265 -3.60 -21.76 8.47
C PHE A 265 -4.20 -21.95 7.08
N ASP A 266 -5.47 -21.61 6.95
CA ASP A 266 -6.24 -21.64 5.73
C ASP A 266 -7.07 -20.35 5.64
N ALA A 267 -6.99 -19.66 4.50
CA ALA A 267 -7.75 -18.44 4.28
C ALA A 267 -8.12 -18.27 2.82
N PRO A 268 -9.33 -17.78 2.50
CA PRO A 268 -9.64 -17.35 1.16
C PRO A 268 -8.80 -16.12 0.79
N LEU A 269 -8.56 -15.93 -0.51
CA LEU A 269 -7.90 -14.76 -1.06
C LEU A 269 -8.78 -14.12 -2.13
N PRO A 270 -9.00 -12.80 -2.10
CA PRO A 270 -9.82 -12.13 -3.11
C PRO A 270 -9.33 -12.45 -4.52
N HIS A 271 -10.29 -12.65 -5.43
CA HIS A 271 -10.00 -13.12 -6.77
C HIS A 271 -9.14 -12.10 -7.53
N LYS A 272 -8.15 -12.60 -8.30
CA LYS A 272 -7.14 -11.79 -9.03
C LYS A 272 -6.26 -10.90 -8.15
N TRP A 273 -6.36 -10.93 -6.82
CA TRP A 273 -5.40 -10.18 -6.01
C TRP A 273 -4.00 -10.79 -6.12
N ASN A 274 -2.96 -9.95 -6.12
CA ASN A 274 -1.60 -10.43 -5.98
C ASN A 274 -1.34 -10.74 -4.50
N ALA A 275 -0.67 -11.86 -4.21
CA ALA A 275 -0.43 -12.28 -2.83
C ALA A 275 0.95 -12.92 -2.64
N PHE A 276 1.51 -12.75 -1.45
CA PHE A 276 2.73 -13.42 -1.02
C PHE A 276 2.74 -13.64 0.49
N ILE A 277 3.53 -14.62 0.95
CA ILE A 277 3.88 -14.78 2.37
C ILE A 277 5.32 -14.31 2.59
N TYR A 278 5.58 -13.67 3.73
CA TYR A 278 6.93 -13.48 4.25
C TYR A 278 7.08 -14.13 5.62
N THR A 279 8.02 -15.08 5.76
CA THR A 279 8.21 -15.84 7.01
C THR A 279 9.11 -15.07 7.98
N LEU A 280 8.56 -14.65 9.12
CA LEU A 280 9.27 -13.86 10.14
C LEU A 280 10.16 -14.75 11.01
N SER A 281 9.65 -15.90 11.45
CA SER A 281 10.35 -16.87 12.30
C SER A 281 9.83 -18.28 12.09
N GLY A 282 10.70 -19.27 12.29
CA GLY A 282 10.36 -20.67 12.04
C GLY A 282 10.33 -21.02 10.55
N SER A 283 9.57 -22.04 10.20
CA SER A 283 9.33 -22.43 8.81
C SER A 283 7.90 -22.93 8.65
N ILE A 284 7.34 -22.78 7.45
CA ILE A 284 6.02 -23.29 7.10
C ILE A 284 6.10 -24.24 5.92
N VAL A 285 5.15 -25.16 5.82
CA VAL A 285 4.87 -25.92 4.60
C VAL A 285 3.72 -25.23 3.90
N LEU A 286 4.02 -24.61 2.75
CA LEU A 286 3.04 -23.92 1.92
C LEU A 286 2.50 -24.91 0.87
N ALA A 287 1.20 -25.17 0.88
CA ALA A 287 0.55 -26.07 -0.06
C ALA A 287 0.07 -25.31 -1.31
N GLY A 288 0.39 -25.86 -2.48
CA GLY A 288 -0.23 -25.52 -3.76
C GLY A 288 -1.09 -26.67 -4.28
N PRO A 289 -1.74 -26.53 -5.45
CA PRO A 289 -2.69 -27.52 -5.94
C PRO A 289 -2.06 -28.88 -6.29
N GLN A 290 -0.78 -28.91 -6.68
CA GLN A 290 -0.07 -30.13 -7.10
C GLN A 290 1.16 -30.46 -6.24
N SER A 291 1.66 -29.51 -5.45
CA SER A 291 2.86 -29.70 -4.64
C SER A 291 2.86 -28.77 -3.43
N SER A 292 3.61 -29.16 -2.40
CA SER A 292 3.88 -28.33 -1.24
C SER A 292 5.38 -28.00 -1.17
N LYS A 293 5.73 -26.86 -0.59
CA LYS A 293 7.13 -26.45 -0.41
C LYS A 293 7.34 -25.91 1.00
N THR A 294 8.46 -26.29 1.61
CA THR A 294 8.91 -25.68 2.87
C THR A 294 9.46 -24.29 2.58
N ILE A 295 8.94 -23.29 3.29
CA ILE A 295 9.36 -21.89 3.23
C ILE A 295 10.12 -21.58 4.53
N PRO A 296 11.44 -21.38 4.48
CA PRO A 296 12.23 -21.05 5.66
C PRO A 296 11.99 -19.62 6.13
N GLN A 297 12.51 -19.31 7.31
CA GLN A 297 12.61 -17.95 7.84
C GLN A 297 13.24 -16.99 6.82
N TYR A 298 12.78 -15.74 6.82
CA TYR A 298 13.22 -14.64 5.95
C TYR A 298 13.04 -14.87 4.46
N HIS A 299 12.27 -15.87 4.07
CA HIS A 299 11.90 -16.08 2.67
C HIS A 299 10.54 -15.44 2.36
N ASN A 300 10.48 -14.87 1.15
CA ASN A 300 9.24 -14.47 0.52
C ASN A 300 8.78 -15.60 -0.42
N ALA A 301 7.51 -15.97 -0.32
CA ALA A 301 6.85 -16.92 -1.22
C ALA A 301 5.74 -16.19 -1.98
N VAL A 302 5.99 -15.89 -3.25
CA VAL A 302 5.04 -15.26 -4.17
C VAL A 302 4.08 -16.31 -4.70
N LEU A 303 2.80 -16.00 -4.70
CA LEU A 303 1.74 -16.86 -5.20
C LEU A 303 1.32 -16.44 -6.61
N GLU A 304 0.88 -17.41 -7.40
CA GLU A 304 0.13 -17.15 -8.62
C GLU A 304 -1.24 -16.51 -8.28
N GLN A 305 -1.91 -15.90 -9.25
CA GLN A 305 -3.28 -15.38 -9.06
C GLN A 305 -4.35 -16.48 -9.21
N SER A 306 -4.00 -17.63 -9.79
CA SER A 306 -4.91 -18.75 -9.96
C SER A 306 -5.11 -19.51 -8.63
N GLY A 307 -6.35 -19.91 -8.37
CA GLY A 307 -6.79 -20.40 -7.07
C GLY A 307 -7.36 -19.26 -6.19
N ASP A 308 -8.03 -19.63 -5.11
CA ASP A 308 -8.87 -18.75 -4.31
C ASP A 308 -8.56 -18.84 -2.81
N SER A 309 -7.52 -19.58 -2.42
CA SER A 309 -7.12 -19.71 -1.02
C SER A 309 -5.62 -19.89 -0.86
N ILE A 310 -5.18 -19.77 0.39
CA ILE A 310 -3.84 -20.09 0.83
C ILE A 310 -3.92 -21.12 1.94
N VAL A 311 -3.00 -22.10 1.93
CA VAL A 311 -2.91 -23.12 2.98
C VAL A 311 -1.45 -23.26 3.39
N ALA A 312 -1.15 -22.88 4.63
CA ALA A 312 0.18 -22.94 5.22
C ALA A 312 0.13 -23.71 6.54
N SER A 313 0.99 -24.71 6.73
CA SER A 313 0.99 -25.54 7.94
C SER A 313 2.35 -25.62 8.60
N VAL A 314 2.35 -26.00 9.88
CA VAL A 314 3.56 -26.34 10.62
C VAL A 314 3.47 -27.82 10.99
N PRO A 315 4.47 -28.66 10.67
CA PRO A 315 4.45 -30.08 11.01
C PRO A 315 4.25 -30.30 12.52
N ALA A 316 3.50 -31.34 12.92
CA ALA A 316 3.33 -31.69 14.32
C ALA A 316 4.65 -32.07 15.03
N SER A 317 5.66 -32.48 14.26
CA SER A 317 7.01 -32.76 14.75
C SER A 317 7.89 -31.52 14.90
N ALA A 318 7.41 -30.32 14.56
CA ALA A 318 8.18 -29.09 14.73
C ALA A 318 8.35 -28.76 16.22
N GLU A 319 9.53 -28.28 16.61
CA GLU A 319 9.84 -27.93 18.00
C GLU A 319 9.19 -26.62 18.46
N LYS A 320 8.92 -25.72 17.52
CA LYS A 320 8.43 -24.36 17.79
C LYS A 320 7.37 -23.97 16.77
N GLU A 321 6.57 -22.97 17.14
CA GLU A 321 5.66 -22.28 16.24
C GLU A 321 6.39 -21.57 15.09
N SER A 322 5.64 -21.25 14.04
CA SER A 322 6.10 -20.41 12.94
C SER A 322 5.25 -19.15 12.87
N ARG A 323 5.88 -18.01 12.59
CA ARG A 323 5.21 -16.72 12.43
C ARG A 323 5.52 -16.15 11.05
N PHE A 324 4.51 -15.69 10.35
CA PHE A 324 4.63 -15.10 9.02
C PHE A 324 3.57 -14.04 8.82
N ILE A 325 3.81 -13.15 7.85
CA ILE A 325 2.76 -12.26 7.35
C ILE A 325 2.23 -12.78 6.02
N LEU A 326 0.90 -12.70 5.85
CA LEU A 326 0.26 -12.80 4.55
C LEU A 326 -0.03 -11.38 4.06
N VAL A 327 0.42 -11.08 2.85
CA VAL A 327 0.11 -9.82 2.17
C VAL A 327 -0.63 -10.14 0.88
N ALA A 328 -1.79 -9.52 0.66
CA ALA A 328 -2.51 -9.60 -0.61
C ALA A 328 -3.09 -8.24 -1.00
N GLY A 329 -3.15 -7.90 -2.27
CA GLY A 329 -3.60 -6.56 -2.68
C GLY A 329 -4.15 -6.55 -4.09
N MET A 330 -5.05 -5.60 -4.35
CA MET A 330 -5.63 -5.42 -5.68
C MET A 330 -4.56 -4.88 -6.64
N PRO A 331 -4.19 -5.62 -7.71
CA PRO A 331 -3.28 -5.12 -8.72
C PRO A 331 -3.84 -3.85 -9.35
N LEU A 332 -2.99 -2.83 -9.49
CA LEU A 332 -3.33 -1.63 -10.22
C LEU A 332 -2.94 -1.81 -11.68
N ASP A 333 -3.89 -1.56 -12.58
CA ASP A 333 -3.66 -1.52 -14.03
C ASP A 333 -3.09 -0.16 -14.44
N GLN A 334 -1.84 0.08 -14.04
CA GLN A 334 -1.12 1.31 -14.32
C GLN A 334 0.40 1.06 -14.41
N PRO A 335 1.16 1.92 -15.12
CA PRO A 335 2.61 1.87 -15.08
C PRO A 335 3.14 2.22 -13.68
N ILE A 336 4.22 1.55 -13.27
CA ILE A 336 4.99 1.89 -12.06
C ILE A 336 6.35 2.41 -12.50
N VAL A 337 6.56 3.71 -12.34
CA VAL A 337 7.87 4.36 -12.51
C VAL A 337 8.32 4.84 -11.14
N GLN A 338 9.36 4.21 -10.61
CA GLN A 338 9.90 4.49 -9.29
C GLN A 338 11.34 4.98 -9.40
N TYR A 339 11.64 6.08 -8.70
CA TYR A 339 13.00 6.60 -8.55
C TYR A 339 13.21 7.04 -7.10
N GLY A 340 13.92 6.19 -6.33
CA GLY A 340 14.10 6.36 -4.90
C GLY A 340 12.74 6.52 -4.18
N PRO A 341 12.50 7.66 -3.51
CA PRO A 341 11.28 7.92 -2.72
C PRO A 341 10.05 8.32 -3.56
N PHE A 342 10.18 8.49 -4.87
CA PHE A 342 9.11 8.99 -5.72
C PHE A 342 8.56 7.88 -6.61
N VAL A 343 7.23 7.75 -6.63
CA VAL A 343 6.51 6.71 -7.37
C VAL A 343 5.42 7.36 -8.22
N GLN A 344 5.59 7.32 -9.53
CA GLN A 344 4.70 7.95 -10.51
C GLN A 344 4.34 6.97 -11.64
N THR A 345 3.41 7.36 -12.50
CA THR A 345 3.00 6.56 -13.66
C THR A 345 3.77 6.89 -14.95
N SER A 346 4.69 7.86 -14.91
CA SER A 346 5.54 8.22 -16.05
C SER A 346 6.89 8.79 -15.60
N THR A 347 7.87 8.81 -16.50
CA THR A 347 9.18 9.41 -16.29
C THR A 347 9.08 10.92 -16.06
N GLU A 348 8.20 11.60 -16.81
CA GLU A 348 7.93 13.03 -16.65
C GLU A 348 7.38 13.33 -15.26
N GLY A 349 6.50 12.46 -14.73
CA GLY A 349 5.98 12.56 -13.37
C GLY A 349 7.09 12.48 -12.32
N ILE A 350 8.07 11.59 -12.51
CA ILE A 350 9.24 11.50 -11.63
C ILE A 350 10.08 12.79 -11.69
N TYR A 351 10.39 13.29 -12.88
CA TYR A 351 11.15 14.55 -12.99
C TYR A 351 10.42 15.72 -12.37
N LYS A 352 9.10 15.78 -12.52
CA LYS A 352 8.28 16.78 -11.82
C LYS A 352 8.38 16.62 -10.30
N ALA A 353 8.28 15.39 -9.77
CA ALA A 353 8.40 15.13 -8.34
C ALA A 353 9.74 15.58 -7.76
N MET A 354 10.83 15.31 -8.47
CA MET A 354 12.17 15.76 -8.08
C MET A 354 12.28 17.29 -8.10
N ALA A 355 11.78 17.95 -9.15
CA ALA A 355 11.81 19.41 -9.27
C ALA A 355 10.94 20.08 -8.19
N ASP A 356 9.77 19.52 -7.90
CA ASP A 356 8.87 20.00 -6.85
C ASP A 356 9.51 19.87 -5.46
N TYR A 357 10.19 18.76 -5.16
CA TYR A 357 10.91 18.59 -3.89
C TYR A 357 12.07 19.59 -3.75
N GLN A 358 12.90 19.73 -4.80
CA GLN A 358 14.05 20.64 -4.80
C GLN A 358 13.64 22.13 -4.75
N GLY A 359 12.50 22.46 -5.35
CA GLY A 359 11.97 23.82 -5.41
C GLY A 359 10.91 24.12 -4.35
N TYR A 360 10.68 23.23 -3.38
CA TYR A 360 9.68 23.39 -2.31
C TYR A 360 8.29 23.76 -2.83
N ALA A 361 7.76 23.00 -3.80
CA ALA A 361 6.52 23.33 -4.49
C ALA A 361 5.58 22.13 -4.61
N ASN A 362 4.30 22.41 -4.86
CA ASN A 362 3.27 21.44 -5.24
C ASN A 362 3.17 20.22 -4.29
N GLY A 363 3.31 20.45 -2.98
CA GLY A 363 3.24 19.42 -1.94
C GLY A 363 4.45 19.44 -1.01
N PHE A 364 5.55 20.06 -1.44
CA PHE A 364 6.77 20.18 -0.65
C PHE A 364 7.05 21.58 -0.13
N GLU A 365 6.06 22.48 -0.12
CA GLU A 365 6.21 23.87 0.34
C GLU A 365 6.73 23.93 1.79
N ARG A 366 6.29 23.01 2.64
CA ARG A 366 6.70 22.94 4.05
C ARG A 366 8.08 22.34 4.26
N ALA A 367 8.70 21.77 3.23
CA ALA A 367 10.07 21.27 3.35
C ALA A 367 11.09 22.40 3.35
N GLU A 368 10.69 23.63 2.98
CA GLU A 368 11.57 24.80 3.03
C GLU A 368 11.90 25.14 4.49
N ASN A 369 13.16 24.94 4.89
CA ASN A 369 13.67 25.15 6.26
C ASN A 369 13.06 24.25 7.35
N TRP A 370 12.40 23.17 6.99
CA TRP A 370 11.97 22.18 7.96
C TRP A 370 13.11 21.19 8.26
N GLU A 371 13.24 20.84 9.53
CA GLU A 371 14.12 19.80 10.03
C GLU A 371 13.42 19.13 11.21
N SER A 372 13.36 17.80 11.25
CA SER A 372 12.76 17.10 12.39
C SER A 372 13.59 17.25 13.66
N GLU A 373 12.94 17.31 14.82
CA GLU A 373 13.66 17.27 16.09
C GLU A 373 14.27 15.89 16.35
N ILE A 374 13.57 14.83 15.95
CA ILE A 374 14.04 13.45 16.16
C ILE A 374 15.25 13.09 15.28
N GLY A 375 15.35 13.64 14.06
CA GLY A 375 16.44 13.38 13.12
C GLY A 375 17.78 14.00 13.55
N LYS A 376 17.75 15.11 14.30
CA LYS A 376 18.95 15.80 14.83
C LYS A 376 19.78 14.93 15.77
N THR A 377 19.14 13.96 16.42
CA THR A 377 19.80 13.08 17.42
C THR A 377 20.92 12.21 16.84
N MET A 378 21.06 12.13 15.52
CA MET A 378 22.12 11.40 14.80
C MET A 378 23.42 12.19 14.59
N VAL A 379 23.47 13.47 14.99
CA VAL A 379 24.59 14.39 14.68
C VAL A 379 25.65 14.49 15.79
N HIS A 380 25.66 13.57 16.77
CA HIS A 380 26.64 13.60 17.89
C HIS A 380 27.43 12.31 18.08
#